data_AF-A0A3P7K2A8-F1
#
_entry.id   AF-A0A3P7K2A8-F1
#
_cell.length_a   1.000
_cell.length_b   1.000
_cell.length_c   1.000
_cell.angle_alpha   90.00
_cell.angle_beta   90.00
_cell.angle_gamma   90.00
#
_symmetry.space_group_name_H-M   'P 1'
#
loop_
_entity.id
_entity.type
_entity.pdbx_description
1 polymer ?
#
loop_
_entity_poly.entity_id
_entity_poly.type
_entity_poly.pdbx_seq_one_letter_code
_entity_poly.pdbx_strand_id
1 'polypeptide(L)' 'MQIETLFQYANDNNTRTKVEIQRAAQQLLGGLFGVICGSDDFAYIIQTNDFCQHRTANTTCYVFRSKMIY' A
#
# COMPACT_ATOMS: atom_id res chain seq x y z
N MET A 1 0.81 -0.22 -13.26
CA MET A 1 2.22 0.05 -13.60
C MET A 1 3.00 0.87 -12.55
N GLN A 2 2.77 2.17 -12.33
CA GLN A 2 3.65 2.94 -11.41
C GLN A 2 3.50 2.60 -9.91
N ILE A 3 2.32 2.17 -9.46
CA ILE A 3 2.10 1.79 -8.04
C ILE A 3 2.56 0.34 -7.78
N GLU A 4 2.50 -0.55 -8.78
CA GLU A 4 2.94 -1.95 -8.64
C GLU A 4 4.44 -2.08 -8.37
N THR A 5 5.26 -1.17 -8.91
CA THR A 5 6.70 -1.17 -8.66
C THR A 5 7.06 -0.87 -7.21
N LEU A 6 6.15 -0.28 -6.43
CA LEU A 6 6.38 -0.02 -5.01
C LEU A 6 6.55 -1.31 -4.19
N PHE A 7 5.99 -2.43 -4.66
CA PHE A 7 6.14 -3.72 -3.98
C PHE A 7 7.55 -4.30 -4.06
N GLN A 8 8.46 -3.70 -4.83
CA GLN A 8 9.89 -4.00 -4.74
C GLN A 8 10.49 -3.65 -3.36
N TYR A 9 9.82 -2.79 -2.58
CA TYR A 9 10.20 -2.43 -1.22
C TYR A 9 9.56 -3.35 -0.15
N ALA A 10 8.86 -4.41 -0.56
CA ALA A 10 8.30 -5.36 0.39
C ALA A 10 9.37 -6.31 0.95
N ASN A 11 9.36 -6.50 2.27
CA ASN A 11 10.17 -7.49 2.98
C ASN A 11 9.30 -8.36 3.91
N ASP A 12 9.90 -9.38 4.51
CA ASP A 12 9.20 -10.36 5.37
C ASP A 12 8.58 -9.75 6.65
N ASN A 13 8.94 -8.51 6.99
CA ASN A 13 8.37 -7.78 8.11
C ASN A 13 7.29 -6.80 7.62
N ASN A 14 6.04 -7.23 7.75
CA ASN A 14 4.86 -6.44 7.37
C ASN A 14 4.87 -5.01 7.92
N THR A 15 5.43 -4.75 9.11
CA THR A 15 5.50 -3.38 9.66
C THR A 15 6.48 -2.49 8.90
N ARG A 16 7.65 -3.01 8.52
CA ARG A 16 8.63 -2.26 7.72
C ARG A 16 8.15 -2.07 6.29
N THR A 17 7.60 -3.12 5.69
CA THR A 17 7.01 -3.10 4.35
C THR A 17 5.98 -1.97 4.17
N LYS A 18 5.06 -1.79 5.12
CA LYS A 18 4.05 -0.71 5.06
C LYS A 18 4.68 0.67 4.96
N VAL A 19 5.69 0.93 5.81
CA VAL A 19 6.34 2.24 5.93
C VAL A 19 7.17 2.56 4.68
N GLU A 20 7.92 1.59 4.18
CA GLU A 20 8.77 1.78 2.99
C GLU A 20 7.92 2.01 1.74
N ILE A 21 6.88 1.21 1.53
CA ILE A 21 5.94 1.38 0.42
C ILE A 21 5.24 2.73 0.50
N GLN A 22 4.76 3.13 1.68
CA GLN A 22 4.10 4.43 1.87
C GLN A 22 5.06 5.57 1.52
N ARG A 23 6.30 5.51 2.01
CA ARG A 23 7.31 6.54 1.77
C ARG A 23 7.67 6.63 0.29
N ALA A 24 7.89 5.49 -0.36
CA ALA A 24 8.17 5.44 -1.79
C ALA A 24 7.00 5.98 -2.62
N ALA A 25 5.75 5.65 -2.26
CA ALA A 25 4.56 6.17 -2.93
C ALA A 25 4.48 7.69 -2.84
N GLN A 26 4.70 8.25 -1.64
CA GLN A 26 4.72 9.70 -1.41
C GLN A 26 5.84 10.38 -2.20
N GLN A 27 7.04 9.79 -2.24
CA GLN A 27 8.19 10.36 -2.94
C GLN A 27 8.06 10.30 -4.47
N LEU A 28 7.54 9.20 -5.02
CA LEU A 28 7.49 8.97 -6.46
C LEU A 28 6.22 9.55 -7.11
N LEU A 29 5.09 9.54 -6.41
CA LEU A 29 3.79 9.85 -6.99
C LEU A 29 3.15 11.12 -6.43
N GLY A 30 3.68 11.64 -5.31
CA GLY A 30 3.13 12.80 -4.62
C GLY A 30 1.76 12.57 -3.98
N GLY A 31 1.46 13.35 -2.94
CA GLY A 31 0.22 13.25 -2.18
C GLY A 31 0.29 12.29 -0.99
N LEU A 32 -0.87 11.94 -0.43
CA LEU A 32 -0.97 11.05 0.73
C LEU A 32 -1.34 9.64 0.29
N PHE A 33 -0.65 8.65 0.84
CA PHE A 33 -0.91 7.25 0.59
C PHE A 33 -1.08 6.51 1.91
N GLY A 34 -2.01 5.55 1.92
CA GLY A 34 -2.16 4.56 2.98
C GLY A 34 -1.71 3.19 2.48
N VAL A 35 -1.13 2.40 3.38
CA VAL A 35 -0.71 1.03 3.10
C VAL A 35 -1.24 0.10 4.18
N ILE A 36 -1.96 -0.95 3.77
CA ILE A 36 -2.48 -1.98 4.66
C ILE A 36 -1.91 -3.32 4.20
N CYS A 37 -1.24 -4.04 5.09
CA CYS A 37 -0.77 -5.40 4.83
C CYS A 37 -1.29 -6.34 5.92
N GLY A 38 -1.87 -7.47 5.50
CA GLY A 38 -2.39 -8.51 6.38
C GLY A 38 -2.03 -9.90 5.87
N SER A 39 -1.82 -10.83 6.80
CA SER A 39 -1.49 -12.23 6.50
C SER A 39 -2.72 -13.13 6.40
N ASP A 40 -3.81 -12.71 7.04
CA ASP A 40 -5.11 -13.38 7.06
C ASP A 40 -6.17 -12.52 6.36
N ASP A 41 -7.41 -13.00 6.34
CA ASP A 41 -8.55 -12.31 5.76
C ASP A 41 -8.89 -11.04 6.54
N PHE A 42 -8.93 -9.91 5.82
CA PHE A 42 -9.46 -8.64 6.33
C PHE A 42 -10.26 -7.95 5.24
N ALA A 43 -11.27 -7.18 5.66
CA ALA A 43 -12.06 -6.34 4.79
C ALA A 43 -11.85 -4.88 5.16
N TYR A 44 -11.66 -4.02 4.15
CA TYR A 44 -11.51 -2.58 4.33
C TYR A 44 -12.14 -1.86 3.14
N ILE A 45 -12.96 -0.84 3.40
CA ILE A 45 -13.63 -0.05 2.36
C ILE A 45 -13.08 1.37 2.43
N ILE A 46 -12.65 1.89 1.28
CA ILE A 46 -12.18 3.27 1.13
C ILE A 46 -12.59 3.84 -0.23
N GLN A 47 -12.89 5.14 -0.24
CA GLN A 47 -13.03 5.91 -1.48
C GLN A 47 -11.68 6.49 -1.90
N THR A 48 -11.16 6.04 -3.03
CA THR A 48 -9.87 6.50 -3.58
C THR A 48 -9.94 6.58 -5.09
N ASN A 49 -9.08 7.42 -5.68
CA ASN A 49 -8.89 7.46 -7.13
C ASN A 49 -7.91 6.41 -7.61
N ASP A 50 -6.92 6.05 -6.78
CA ASP A 50 -5.80 5.20 -7.18
C ASP A 50 -5.56 4.15 -6.09
N PHE A 51 -5.56 2.89 -6.48
CA PHE A 51 -5.19 1.79 -5.60
C PHE A 51 -4.41 0.71 -6.34
N CYS A 52 -3.67 -0.09 -5.58
CA CYS A 52 -3.01 -1.28 -6.05
C CYS A 52 -3.04 -2.34 -4.95
N GLN A 53 -3.24 -3.59 -5.35
CA GLN A 53 -3.16 -4.75 -4.49
C GLN A 53 -1.99 -5.62 -4.95
N HIS A 54 -1.20 -6.10 -4.00
CA HIS A 54 -0.19 -7.12 -4.26
C HIS A 54 -0.33 -8.24 -3.24
N ARG A 55 -0.28 -9.47 -3.74
CA ARG A 55 -0.40 -10.67 -2.93
C ARG A 55 0.87 -11.49 -3.08
N THR A 56 1.55 -11.71 -1.97
CA THR A 56 2.56 -12.76 -1.81
C THR A 56 1.90 -13.99 -1.19
N ALA A 57 2.63 -15.11 -1.09
CA ALA A 57 2.08 -16.40 -0.64
C ALA A 57 1.28 -16.30 0.68
N ASN A 58 1.76 -15.52 1.65
CA ASN A 58 1.18 -15.40 2.99
C ASN A 58 0.80 -13.97 3.37
N THR A 59 0.85 -12.99 2.46
CA THR A 59 0.52 -11.60 2.81
C THR A 59 -0.10 -10.88 1.62
N THR A 60 -1.21 -10.20 1.89
CA THR A 60 -1.84 -9.29 0.93
C THR A 60 -1.64 -7.87 1.41
N CYS A 61 -1.05 -7.04 0.56
CA CYS A 61 -0.86 -5.62 0.79
C CYS A 61 -1.70 -4.80 -0.20
N TYR A 62 -2.32 -3.74 0.31
CA TYR A 62 -3.06 -2.74 -0.44
C TYR A 62 -2.40 -1.39 -0.25
N VAL A 63 -2.20 -0.67 -1.35
CA VAL A 63 -1.72 0.71 -1.37
C VAL A 63 -2.81 1.53 -2.02
N PHE A 64 -3.19 2.64 -1.41
CA PHE A 64 -4.22 3.52 -1.94
C PHE A 64 -3.87 4.97 -1.69
N ARG A 65 -4.27 5.85 -2.62
CA ARG A 65 -4.14 7.29 -2.44
C ARG A 65 -5.21 7.74 -1.45
N SER A 66 -4.79 8.29 -0.31
CA SER A 66 -5.70 8.84 0.67
C SER A 66 -6.21 10.19 0.18
N LYS A 67 -7.53 10.31 0.01
CA LYS A 67 -8.18 11.62 -0.04
C LYS A 67 -8.45 12.00 1.42
N MET A 68 -7.68 12.94 1.96
CA MET A 68 -8.08 13.58 3.20
C MET A 68 -9.41 14.30 2.93
N ILE A 69 -10.51 13.76 3.44
CA ILE A 69 -11.81 14.42 3.44
C ILE A 69 -11.81 15.28 4.71
N TYR A 70 -11.65 16.59 4.55
CA TYR A 70 -11.87 17.57 5.63
C TYR A 70 -13.36 17.80 5.82
#